data_AF-W9ANC3-F1
#
_entry.id   AF-W9ANC3-F1
#
_cell.length_a   1.000
_cell.length_b   1.000
_cell.length_c   1.000
_cell.angle_alpha   90.00
_cell.angle_beta   90.00
_cell.angle_gamma   90.00
#
_symmetry.space_group_name_H-M   'P 1'
#
loop_
_entity.id
_entity.type
_entity.pdbx_description
1 polymer ?
#
loop_
_entity_poly.entity_id
_entity_poly.type
_entity_poly.pdbx_seq_one_letter_code
_entity_poly.pdbx_strand_id
1 'polypeptide(L)'
;MSETSSRGRSPDQWLSLATLFVAPTSLITGLCYFFGLLSIRHRLQYFGVDPSALGYTSADYVVATIGTFFFAALRALLVCAVVLMLAVAVRRWAASQRHSTLLRVVAWGALGFGAMALGAAGIWLVTDYPLIDKVLHPVIGSDGPVYTAWAIVGGVGGLAAGYWMLVISGGLHAGKRLPRIAERGLLALAVTGTVVALFWITDMYAAEFGDRNGAYAASRLWPSDGNYTAVQLDTSDALNLPADLVKMSVLPGATPNGPPTYRYECLRVLEVHGGKLVLVPAKWQRDRGYAITVTPDSGHRVTNIVRSAATGNDANVTPFWQCPEVVRTYRDGDLASVLVEPAVVQTIVGGRDLAARATAIRPDPPSDERCAAALPMYPDESRSAQQSDITGTSPSGKLWVRQRIATFPDAMAAANFMVATQSHWTDCAGATVIVHRSDPPQPRTLSAPGVQDNILAVTDSPAGSAAADCATAVAAKSNVVVRVEVCGADQPLMAVGVASAIRDRIPA
;
A
#
# COMPACT_ATOMS: atom_id res chain seq x y z
N MET A 1 -14.83 79.90 17.32
CA MET A 1 -14.90 78.73 18.21
C MET A 1 -15.52 77.59 17.42
N SER A 2 -14.69 76.70 16.90
CA SER A 2 -15.11 75.50 16.17
C SER A 2 -14.42 74.32 16.83
N GLU A 3 -15.19 73.59 17.63
CA GLU A 3 -14.76 72.44 18.39
C GLU A 3 -14.80 71.20 17.49
N THR A 4 -13.62 70.67 17.18
CA THR A 4 -13.42 69.42 16.44
C THR A 4 -13.69 68.24 17.37
N SER A 5 -14.91 67.71 17.36
CA SER A 5 -15.22 66.43 18.01
C SER A 5 -14.60 65.29 17.20
N SER A 6 -13.41 64.84 17.63
CA SER A 6 -12.78 63.61 17.14
C SER A 6 -13.51 62.42 17.77
N ARG A 7 -14.17 61.61 16.93
CA ARG A 7 -14.79 60.32 17.31
C ARG A 7 -13.68 59.31 17.65
N GLY A 8 -13.33 59.19 18.92
CA GLY A 8 -12.56 58.06 19.44
C GLY A 8 -13.37 56.77 19.30
N ARG A 9 -12.83 55.82 18.52
CA ARG A 9 -13.38 54.46 18.36
C ARG A 9 -13.18 53.70 19.68
N SER A 10 -14.26 53.21 20.30
CA SER A 10 -14.27 52.71 21.68
C SER A 10 -13.46 51.40 21.88
N PRO A 11 -12.79 51.20 23.03
CA PRO A 11 -12.03 49.99 23.36
C PRO A 11 -12.86 48.68 23.27
N ASP A 12 -14.17 48.74 23.52
CA ASP A 12 -15.09 47.60 23.37
C ASP A 12 -15.20 47.08 21.93
N GLN A 13 -15.02 47.95 20.92
CA GLN A 13 -15.00 47.53 19.51
C GLN A 13 -13.70 46.82 19.16
N TRP A 14 -12.58 47.24 19.76
CA TRP A 14 -11.28 46.59 19.57
C TRP A 14 -11.20 45.24 20.27
N LEU A 15 -11.76 45.11 21.47
CA LEU A 15 -11.92 43.82 22.16
C LEU A 15 -12.85 42.87 21.39
N SER A 16 -13.97 43.38 20.86
CA SER A 16 -14.89 42.60 20.02
C SER A 16 -14.23 42.13 18.72
N LEU A 17 -13.50 43.01 18.02
CA LEU A 17 -12.73 42.64 16.83
C LEU A 17 -11.60 41.64 17.14
N ALA A 18 -10.86 41.85 18.23
CA ALA A 18 -9.80 40.93 18.64
C ALA A 18 -10.37 39.54 18.96
N THR A 19 -11.46 39.43 19.71
CA THR A 19 -12.11 38.12 19.98
C THR A 19 -12.66 37.46 18.70
N LEU A 20 -13.12 38.23 17.71
CA LEU A 20 -13.61 37.74 16.43
C LEU A 20 -12.51 37.06 15.59
N PHE A 21 -11.25 37.51 15.71
CA PHE A 21 -10.12 36.95 14.96
C PHE A 21 -9.26 35.98 15.78
N VAL A 22 -9.09 36.22 17.09
CA VAL A 22 -8.24 35.40 17.96
C VAL A 22 -8.90 34.06 18.28
N ALA A 23 -10.21 34.02 18.54
CA ALA A 23 -10.86 32.75 18.89
C ALA A 23 -10.86 31.72 17.74
N PRO A 24 -11.15 32.09 16.47
CA PRO A 24 -11.06 31.13 15.36
C PRO A 24 -9.63 30.71 15.05
N THR A 25 -8.66 31.64 15.13
CA THR A 25 -7.26 31.31 14.82
C THR A 25 -6.67 30.37 15.85
N SER A 26 -6.90 30.59 17.15
CA SER A 26 -6.46 29.65 18.20
C SER A 26 -7.11 28.27 18.05
N LEU A 27 -8.40 28.20 17.70
CA LEU A 27 -9.08 26.92 17.44
C LEU A 27 -8.47 26.19 16.24
N ILE A 28 -8.23 26.90 15.13
CA ILE A 28 -7.61 26.32 13.93
C ILE A 28 -6.21 25.81 14.26
N THR A 29 -5.39 26.62 14.95
CA THR A 29 -4.04 26.21 15.36
C THR A 29 -4.09 24.98 16.27
N GLY A 30 -5.02 24.94 17.23
CA GLY A 30 -5.21 23.80 18.13
C GLY A 30 -5.62 22.51 17.39
N LEU A 31 -6.53 22.62 16.43
CA LEU A 31 -6.94 21.49 15.58
C LEU A 31 -5.78 21.01 14.68
N CYS A 32 -5.01 21.92 14.10
CA CYS A 32 -3.84 21.54 13.30
C CYS A 32 -2.80 20.82 14.14
N TYR A 33 -2.47 21.36 15.31
CA TYR A 33 -1.55 20.70 16.24
C TYR A 33 -2.05 19.31 16.65
N PHE A 34 -3.33 19.19 17.01
CA PHE A 34 -3.93 17.93 17.45
C PHE A 34 -3.95 16.88 16.33
N PHE A 35 -4.30 17.28 15.10
CA PHE A 35 -4.24 16.42 13.92
C PHE A 35 -2.81 15.93 13.66
N GLY A 36 -1.83 16.84 13.63
CA GLY A 36 -0.44 16.49 13.38
C GLY A 36 0.12 15.54 14.44
N LEU A 37 -0.20 15.79 15.71
CA LEU A 37 0.18 14.94 16.83
C LEU A 37 -0.32 13.50 16.66
N LEU A 38 -1.62 13.32 16.38
CA LEU A 38 -2.23 12.01 16.24
C LEU A 38 -1.79 11.29 14.97
N SER A 39 -1.77 11.98 13.84
CA SER A 39 -1.36 11.37 12.56
C SER A 39 0.08 10.86 12.59
N ILE A 40 1.02 11.63 13.17
CA ILE A 40 2.40 11.19 13.36
C ILE A 40 2.47 10.03 14.34
N ARG A 41 1.73 10.10 15.46
CA ARG A 41 1.69 9.01 16.45
C ARG A 41 1.21 7.70 15.83
N HIS A 42 0.07 7.70 15.15
CA HIS A 42 -0.49 6.50 14.52
C HIS A 42 0.45 5.96 13.42
N ARG A 43 1.02 6.84 12.59
CA ARG A 43 2.02 6.43 11.58
C ARG A 43 3.23 5.73 12.20
N LEU A 44 3.80 6.28 13.27
CA LEU A 44 5.00 5.71 13.90
C LEU A 44 4.68 4.47 14.74
N GLN A 45 3.53 4.46 15.42
CA GLN A 45 3.03 3.29 16.15
C GLN A 45 2.75 2.11 15.22
N TYR A 46 2.39 2.36 13.95
CA TYR A 46 2.30 1.31 12.93
C TYR A 46 3.62 0.52 12.81
N PHE A 47 4.77 1.17 13.01
CA PHE A 47 6.11 0.56 13.02
C PHE A 47 6.63 0.21 14.43
N GLY A 48 5.82 0.39 15.48
CA GLY A 48 6.22 0.16 16.87
C GLY A 48 7.11 1.25 17.47
N VAL A 49 7.16 2.46 16.87
CA VAL A 49 7.98 3.57 17.34
C VAL A 49 7.13 4.60 18.08
N ASP A 50 7.57 5.00 19.27
CA ASP A 50 6.94 6.09 20.01
C ASP A 50 7.47 7.46 19.53
N PRO A 51 6.61 8.39 19.08
CA PRO A 51 7.05 9.74 18.67
C PRO A 51 7.77 10.52 19.78
N SER A 52 7.45 10.27 21.05
CA SER A 52 8.10 10.94 22.18
C SER A 52 9.60 10.64 22.27
N ALA A 53 10.05 9.51 21.71
CA ALA A 53 11.46 9.14 21.66
C ALA A 53 12.27 9.96 20.63
N LEU A 54 11.61 10.58 19.64
CA LEU A 54 12.28 11.24 18.51
C LEU A 54 12.46 12.76 18.70
N GLY A 55 11.83 13.35 19.73
CA GLY A 55 12.02 14.77 20.06
C GLY A 55 11.19 15.73 19.21
N TYR A 56 10.03 15.31 18.70
CA TYR A 56 9.11 16.18 17.96
C TYR A 56 8.71 17.41 18.78
N THR A 57 8.74 18.57 18.14
CA THR A 57 8.32 19.85 18.73
C THR A 57 6.88 20.18 18.34
N SER A 58 6.29 21.18 19.03
CA SER A 58 4.96 21.67 18.68
C SER A 58 4.88 22.27 17.27
N ALA A 59 5.99 22.83 16.77
CA ALA A 59 6.07 23.36 15.41
C ALA A 59 5.96 22.24 14.36
N ASP A 60 6.59 21.09 14.61
CA ASP A 60 6.61 19.97 13.67
C ASP A 60 5.22 19.38 13.45
N TYR A 61 4.42 19.24 14.51
CA TYR A 61 3.04 18.77 14.42
C TYR A 61 2.17 19.70 13.56
N VAL A 62 2.34 21.01 13.67
CA VAL A 62 1.59 21.97 12.84
C VAL A 62 2.01 21.87 11.37
N VAL A 63 3.30 21.71 11.09
CA VAL A 63 3.82 21.61 9.70
C VAL A 63 3.34 20.33 9.00
N ALA A 64 3.32 19.20 9.71
CA ALA A 64 2.84 17.92 9.17
C ALA A 64 1.40 17.99 8.62
N THR A 65 0.63 18.97 9.12
CA THR A 65 -0.78 19.19 8.79
C THR A 65 -0.97 19.92 7.45
N ILE A 66 0.05 20.62 6.93
CA ILE A 66 -0.03 21.46 5.72
C ILE A 66 -0.33 20.61 4.47
N GLY A 67 0.27 19.42 4.35
CA GLY A 67 0.11 18.56 3.18
C GLY A 67 -1.31 18.02 2.98
N THR A 68 -2.02 17.75 4.08
CA THR A 68 -3.43 17.29 4.07
C THR A 68 -4.42 18.45 4.00
N PHE A 69 -4.06 19.63 4.53
CA PHE A 69 -5.00 20.76 4.62
C PHE A 69 -5.40 21.36 3.29
N PHE A 70 -4.59 21.29 2.23
CA PHE A 70 -4.97 21.92 0.95
C PHE A 70 -6.29 21.36 0.41
N PHE A 71 -6.42 20.05 0.30
CA PHE A 71 -7.63 19.41 -0.20
C PHE A 71 -8.77 19.43 0.82
N ALA A 72 -8.47 19.33 2.12
CA ALA A 72 -9.48 19.44 3.17
C ALA A 72 -10.08 20.85 3.25
N ALA A 73 -9.25 21.89 3.21
CA ALA A 73 -9.68 23.28 3.20
C ALA A 73 -10.47 23.63 1.94
N LEU A 74 -10.11 23.09 0.77
CA LEU A 74 -10.87 23.26 -0.46
C LEU A 74 -12.30 22.70 -0.32
N ARG A 75 -12.43 21.48 0.23
CA ARG A 75 -13.73 20.86 0.51
C ARG A 75 -14.53 21.66 1.53
N ALA A 76 -13.89 22.12 2.60
CA ALA A 76 -14.53 22.95 3.61
C ALA A 76 -15.02 24.29 3.04
N LEU A 77 -14.22 24.96 2.20
CA LEU A 77 -14.61 26.19 1.51
C LEU A 77 -15.80 25.97 0.59
N LEU A 78 -15.84 24.84 -0.13
CA LEU A 78 -16.97 24.48 -1.00
C LEU A 78 -18.25 24.28 -0.18
N VAL A 79 -18.17 23.57 0.95
CA VAL A 79 -19.32 23.39 1.87
C VAL A 79 -19.77 24.73 2.44
N CYS A 80 -18.85 25.58 2.91
CA CYS A 80 -19.17 26.92 3.40
C CYS A 80 -19.84 27.78 2.33
N ALA A 81 -19.37 27.73 1.08
CA ALA A 81 -19.98 28.45 -0.03
C ALA A 81 -21.41 27.97 -0.32
N VAL A 82 -21.66 26.65 -0.30
CA VAL A 82 -22.99 26.06 -0.45
C VAL A 82 -23.92 26.48 0.70
N VAL A 83 -23.44 26.42 1.94
CA VAL A 83 -24.21 26.85 3.12
C VAL A 83 -24.55 28.34 3.05
N LEU A 84 -23.61 29.20 2.65
CA LEU A 84 -23.85 30.63 2.46
C LEU A 84 -24.87 30.89 1.34
N MET A 85 -24.76 30.19 0.22
CA MET A 85 -25.72 30.26 -0.89
C MET A 85 -27.13 29.88 -0.43
N LEU A 86 -27.26 28.77 0.32
CA LEU A 86 -28.53 28.34 0.91
C LEU A 86 -29.07 29.37 1.90
N ALA A 87 -28.23 29.91 2.78
CA ALA A 87 -28.63 30.93 3.75
C ALA A 87 -29.14 32.21 3.08
N VAL A 88 -28.48 32.66 2.00
CA VAL A 88 -28.90 33.82 1.20
C VAL A 88 -30.20 33.52 0.46
N ALA A 89 -30.34 32.33 -0.12
CA ALA A 89 -31.57 31.90 -0.79
C ALA A 89 -32.76 31.88 0.19
N VAL A 90 -32.58 31.31 1.38
CA VAL A 90 -33.60 31.29 2.44
C VAL A 90 -33.96 32.71 2.90
N ARG A 91 -32.99 33.61 3.07
CA ARG A 91 -33.27 35.01 3.43
C ARG A 91 -34.04 35.74 2.33
N ARG A 92 -33.67 35.55 1.06
CA ARG A 92 -34.38 36.13 -0.09
C ARG A 92 -35.81 35.59 -0.20
N TRP A 93 -36.02 34.30 0.05
CA TRP A 93 -37.35 33.68 0.07
C TRP A 93 -38.21 34.12 1.25
N ALA A 94 -37.60 34.33 2.43
CA ALA A 94 -38.30 34.88 3.58
C ALA A 94 -38.74 36.33 3.34
N ALA A 95 -37.90 37.14 2.66
CA ALA A 95 -38.22 38.53 2.32
C ALA A 95 -39.32 38.67 1.26
N SER A 96 -39.49 37.69 0.36
CA SER A 96 -40.48 37.76 -0.72
C SER A 96 -41.91 37.39 -0.31
N GLN A 97 -42.15 36.99 0.95
CA GLN A 97 -43.44 36.60 1.56
C GLN A 97 -44.31 35.56 0.81
N ARG A 98 -43.88 35.06 -0.36
CA ARG A 98 -44.72 34.28 -1.29
C ARG A 98 -44.88 32.80 -0.89
N HIS A 99 -44.03 32.27 0.00
CA HIS A 99 -43.99 30.84 0.40
C HIS A 99 -43.72 30.61 1.91
N SER A 100 -44.33 31.41 2.79
CA SER A 100 -44.10 31.35 4.25
C SER A 100 -44.47 30.01 4.91
N THR A 101 -45.43 29.27 4.35
CA THR A 101 -45.85 27.95 4.86
C THR A 101 -44.79 26.87 4.62
N LEU A 102 -44.19 26.83 3.42
CA LEU A 102 -43.17 25.85 3.06
C LEU A 102 -41.88 26.06 3.86
N LEU A 103 -41.52 27.33 4.11
CA LEU A 103 -40.38 27.68 4.96
C LEU A 103 -40.56 27.19 6.41
N ARG A 104 -41.79 27.24 6.95
CA ARG A 104 -42.11 26.73 8.29
C ARG A 104 -42.05 25.22 8.38
N VAL A 105 -42.52 24.50 7.36
CA VAL A 105 -42.44 23.03 7.30
C VAL A 105 -40.98 22.58 7.26
N VAL A 106 -40.15 23.23 6.43
CA VAL A 106 -38.71 22.95 6.36
C VAL A 106 -38.01 23.27 7.68
N ALA A 107 -38.36 24.38 8.34
CA ALA A 107 -37.77 24.75 9.62
C ALA A 107 -38.13 23.78 10.77
N TRP A 108 -39.39 23.33 10.83
CA TRP A 108 -39.80 22.28 11.78
C TRP A 108 -39.17 20.92 11.46
N GLY A 109 -39.04 20.58 10.17
CA GLY A 109 -38.33 19.38 9.73
C GLY A 109 -36.86 19.38 10.15
N ALA A 110 -36.15 20.49 9.97
CA ALA A 110 -34.76 20.65 10.41
C ALA A 110 -34.61 20.54 11.94
N LEU A 111 -35.57 21.08 12.70
CA LEU A 111 -35.56 21.05 14.16
C LEU A 111 -35.88 19.64 14.70
N GLY A 112 -36.82 18.93 14.07
CA GLY A 112 -37.13 17.54 14.38
C GLY A 112 -35.99 16.59 14.03
N PHE A 113 -35.37 16.77 12.86
CA PHE A 113 -34.18 16.02 12.46
C PHE A 113 -33.00 16.29 13.40
N GLY A 114 -32.80 17.56 13.79
CA GLY A 114 -31.74 17.94 14.72
C GLY A 114 -31.89 17.32 16.11
N ALA A 115 -33.12 17.31 16.65
CA ALA A 115 -33.45 16.66 17.92
C ALA A 115 -33.29 15.14 17.86
N MET A 116 -33.72 14.52 16.75
CA MET A 116 -33.57 13.07 16.53
C MET A 116 -32.10 12.66 16.45
N ALA A 117 -31.26 13.42 15.73
CA ALA A 117 -29.84 13.15 15.61
C ALA A 117 -29.10 13.27 16.96
N LEU A 118 -29.41 14.30 17.76
CA LEU A 118 -28.84 14.44 19.12
C LEU A 118 -29.35 13.38 20.09
N GLY A 119 -30.62 12.99 19.99
CA GLY A 119 -31.18 11.90 20.79
C GLY A 119 -30.48 10.57 20.48
N ALA A 120 -30.28 10.26 19.20
CA ALA A 120 -29.55 9.07 18.77
C ALA A 120 -28.09 9.08 19.25
N ALA A 121 -27.40 10.22 19.13
CA ALA A 121 -26.03 10.36 19.62
C ALA A 121 -25.93 10.25 21.15
N GLY A 122 -26.86 10.85 21.88
CA GLY A 122 -26.92 10.78 23.35
C GLY A 122 -27.22 9.38 23.87
N ILE A 123 -28.12 8.65 23.22
CA ILE A 123 -28.39 7.24 23.53
C ILE A 123 -27.14 6.40 23.29
N TRP A 124 -26.47 6.57 22.15
CA TRP A 124 -25.22 5.84 21.85
C TRP A 124 -24.10 6.12 22.86
N LEU A 125 -23.93 7.38 23.29
CA LEU A 125 -22.90 7.78 24.28
C LEU A 125 -23.15 7.23 25.68
N VAL A 126 -24.41 7.01 26.07
CA VAL A 126 -24.79 6.55 27.42
C VAL A 126 -24.90 5.03 27.50
N THR A 127 -25.11 4.36 26.36
CA THR A 127 -25.35 2.92 26.36
C THR A 127 -24.37 2.15 25.48
N ASP A 128 -23.59 1.26 26.10
CA ASP A 128 -22.81 0.19 25.45
C ASP A 128 -23.74 -0.92 24.87
N TYR A 129 -24.89 -0.56 24.28
CA TYR A 129 -25.85 -1.56 23.79
C TYR A 129 -25.53 -2.01 22.35
N PRO A 130 -25.33 -3.33 22.11
CA PRO A 130 -25.02 -3.91 20.79
C PRO A 130 -26.19 -3.90 19.79
N LEU A 131 -27.28 -3.21 20.11
CA LEU A 131 -28.51 -3.16 19.30
C LEU A 131 -28.40 -2.15 18.14
N ILE A 132 -27.69 -1.04 18.35
CA ILE A 132 -27.37 -0.06 17.30
C ILE A 132 -26.41 -0.70 16.28
N ASP A 133 -25.45 -1.47 16.78
CA ASP A 133 -24.46 -2.19 15.96
C ASP A 133 -25.08 -3.32 15.12
N LYS A 134 -26.15 -3.98 15.60
CA LYS A 134 -26.84 -5.02 14.81
C LYS A 134 -27.83 -4.49 13.76
N VAL A 135 -28.47 -3.35 14.02
CA VAL A 135 -29.56 -2.85 13.16
C VAL A 135 -29.08 -1.80 12.16
N LEU A 136 -28.12 -0.96 12.53
CA LEU A 136 -27.68 0.16 11.71
C LEU A 136 -26.47 -0.19 10.82
N HIS A 137 -25.61 -1.11 11.27
CA HIS A 137 -24.42 -1.56 10.56
C HIS A 137 -24.70 -2.21 9.18
N PRO A 138 -25.75 -3.06 8.98
CA PRO A 138 -26.02 -3.62 7.65
C PRO A 138 -26.61 -2.62 6.65
N VAL A 139 -27.13 -1.46 7.11
CA VAL A 139 -27.74 -0.44 6.24
C VAL A 139 -26.75 0.66 5.86
N ILE A 140 -25.76 0.95 6.71
CA ILE A 140 -24.91 2.16 6.57
C ILE A 140 -23.41 1.84 6.43
N GLY A 141 -22.98 0.60 6.68
CA GLY A 141 -21.70 0.06 6.20
C GLY A 141 -20.41 0.72 6.69
N SER A 142 -20.41 1.52 7.76
CA SER A 142 -19.19 2.14 8.30
C SER A 142 -19.12 2.16 9.83
N ASP A 143 -17.90 2.15 10.36
CA ASP A 143 -17.56 2.05 11.77
C ASP A 143 -18.28 3.11 12.63
N GLY A 144 -18.97 2.66 13.68
CA GLY A 144 -19.90 3.42 14.52
C GLY A 144 -19.47 4.81 15.07
N PRO A 145 -18.19 5.11 15.34
CA PRO A 145 -17.83 6.39 15.97
C PRO A 145 -17.83 7.60 15.01
N VAL A 146 -17.74 7.40 13.68
CA VAL A 146 -17.76 8.52 12.72
C VAL A 146 -19.17 9.13 12.63
N TYR A 147 -20.19 8.28 12.63
CA TYR A 147 -21.59 8.70 12.53
C TYR A 147 -22.04 9.50 13.75
N THR A 148 -21.61 9.13 14.95
CA THR A 148 -22.00 9.81 16.19
C THR A 148 -21.47 11.24 16.23
N ALA A 149 -20.25 11.46 15.77
CA ALA A 149 -19.68 12.80 15.65
C ALA A 149 -20.45 13.65 14.60
N TRP A 150 -20.78 13.10 13.44
CA TRP A 150 -21.61 13.78 12.44
C TRP A 150 -23.04 14.04 12.92
N ALA A 151 -23.61 13.13 13.71
CA ALA A 151 -24.94 13.28 14.31
C ALA A 151 -24.97 14.42 15.34
N ILE A 152 -23.91 14.61 16.12
CA ILE A 152 -23.77 15.75 17.03
C ILE A 152 -23.67 17.06 16.24
N VAL A 153 -22.82 17.13 15.21
CA VAL A 153 -22.68 18.33 14.36
C VAL A 153 -23.98 18.67 13.64
N GLY A 154 -24.57 17.69 12.97
CA GLY A 154 -25.84 17.84 12.24
C GLY A 154 -27.01 18.13 13.17
N GLY A 155 -27.00 17.55 14.37
CA GLY A 155 -28.01 17.76 15.39
C GLY A 155 -28.00 19.17 15.99
N VAL A 156 -26.83 19.63 16.43
CA VAL A 156 -26.62 21.00 16.92
C VAL A 156 -26.88 22.03 15.81
N GLY A 157 -26.34 21.79 14.61
CA GLY A 157 -26.53 22.66 13.45
C GLY A 157 -28.00 22.74 13.02
N GLY A 158 -28.71 21.62 13.00
CA GLY A 158 -30.13 21.53 12.68
C GLY A 158 -31.01 22.28 13.67
N LEU A 159 -30.74 22.13 14.98
CA LEU A 159 -31.46 22.86 16.02
C LEU A 159 -31.24 24.38 15.93
N ALA A 160 -29.99 24.81 15.74
CA ALA A 160 -29.65 26.22 15.60
C ALA A 160 -30.26 26.83 14.33
N ALA A 161 -30.13 26.15 13.18
CA ALA A 161 -30.67 26.61 11.90
C ALA A 161 -32.20 26.64 11.91
N GLY A 162 -32.86 25.59 12.44
CA GLY A 162 -34.31 25.52 12.58
C GLY A 162 -34.86 26.64 13.48
N TYR A 163 -34.21 26.91 14.61
CA TYR A 163 -34.57 28.03 15.48
C TYR A 163 -34.45 29.38 14.76
N TRP A 164 -33.32 29.66 14.11
CA TRP A 164 -33.10 30.91 13.38
C TRP A 164 -34.08 31.09 12.21
N MET A 165 -34.42 30.03 11.47
CA MET A 165 -35.42 30.09 10.40
C MET A 165 -36.83 30.37 10.94
N LEU A 166 -37.21 29.83 12.10
CA LEU A 166 -38.49 30.11 12.75
C LEU A 166 -38.57 31.55 13.29
N VAL A 167 -37.46 32.11 13.75
CA VAL A 167 -37.36 33.51 14.20
C VAL A 167 -37.50 34.47 13.01
N ILE A 168 -36.81 34.22 11.90
CA ILE A 168 -36.82 35.08 10.71
C ILE A 168 -38.17 35.00 9.97
N SER A 169 -38.80 33.83 9.92
CA SER A 169 -40.11 33.64 9.26
C SER A 169 -41.33 34.09 10.09
N GLY A 170 -41.11 34.62 11.29
CA GLY A 170 -42.18 35.04 12.21
C GLY A 170 -43.08 33.88 12.68
N GLY A 171 -42.62 32.63 12.59
CA GLY A 171 -43.37 31.45 13.03
C GLY A 171 -43.48 31.35 14.55
N LEU A 172 -42.52 31.93 15.28
CA LEU A 172 -42.58 32.12 16.72
C LEU A 172 -43.44 33.35 17.04
N HIS A 173 -44.62 33.14 17.64
CA HIS A 173 -45.47 34.22 18.16
C HIS A 173 -44.65 35.09 19.13
N ALA A 174 -44.92 36.40 19.18
CA ALA A 174 -44.13 37.38 19.94
C ALA A 174 -43.87 37.03 21.42
N GLY A 175 -44.70 36.16 22.03
CA GLY A 175 -44.54 35.66 23.40
C GLY A 175 -43.75 34.36 23.60
N LYS A 176 -43.26 33.71 22.53
CA LYS A 176 -42.51 32.42 22.60
C LYS A 176 -41.01 32.54 22.27
N ARG A 177 -40.47 33.75 22.11
CA ARG A 177 -39.02 33.94 21.95
C ARG A 177 -38.31 33.54 23.24
N LEU A 178 -37.20 32.80 23.13
CA LEU A 178 -36.37 32.50 24.29
C LEU A 178 -35.89 33.82 24.93
N PRO A 179 -35.78 33.89 26.27
CA PRO A 179 -35.12 35.00 26.92
C PRO A 179 -33.67 35.09 26.42
N ARG A 180 -33.14 36.32 26.27
CA ARG A 180 -31.78 36.57 25.72
C ARG A 180 -30.68 35.74 26.40
N ILE A 181 -30.85 35.40 27.67
CA ILE A 181 -29.92 34.56 28.44
C ILE A 181 -29.95 33.11 27.92
N ALA A 182 -31.14 32.54 27.68
CA ALA A 182 -31.28 31.19 27.17
C ALA A 182 -30.84 31.08 25.70
N GLU A 183 -31.06 32.12 24.89
CA GLU A 183 -30.55 32.21 23.51
C GLU A 183 -29.02 32.21 23.47
N ARG A 184 -28.37 32.98 24.37
CA ARG A 184 -26.91 32.95 24.54
C ARG A 184 -26.41 31.61 25.05
N GLY A 185 -27.14 30.98 25.98
CA GLY A 185 -26.82 29.66 26.50
C GLY A 185 -26.86 28.58 25.41
N LEU A 186 -27.90 28.60 24.56
CA LEU A 186 -28.02 27.68 23.43
C LEU A 186 -26.91 27.89 22.39
N LEU A 187 -26.57 29.14 22.09
CA LEU A 187 -25.45 29.47 21.20
C LEU A 187 -24.11 28.99 21.79
N ALA A 188 -23.86 29.22 23.08
CA ALA A 188 -22.65 28.76 23.75
C ALA A 188 -22.55 27.23 23.71
N LEU A 189 -23.64 26.51 24.03
CA LEU A 189 -23.69 25.05 23.98
C LEU A 189 -23.50 24.53 22.55
N ALA A 190 -24.07 25.21 21.55
CA ALA A 190 -23.89 24.87 20.16
C ALA A 190 -22.43 25.04 19.70
N VAL A 191 -21.79 26.15 20.07
CA VAL A 191 -20.38 26.41 19.77
C VAL A 191 -19.49 25.38 20.46
N THR A 192 -19.66 25.15 21.76
CA THR A 192 -18.88 24.16 22.51
C THR A 192 -19.07 22.75 21.97
N GLY A 193 -20.31 22.33 21.70
CA GLY A 193 -20.59 21.02 21.10
C GLY A 193 -19.97 20.87 19.71
N THR A 194 -19.97 21.94 18.91
CA THR A 194 -19.28 21.96 17.61
C THR A 194 -17.78 21.81 17.78
N VAL A 195 -17.15 22.53 18.72
CA VAL A 195 -15.71 22.39 18.99
C VAL A 195 -15.37 20.96 19.41
N VAL A 196 -16.11 20.39 20.36
CA VAL A 196 -15.89 19.00 20.81
C VAL A 196 -16.02 18.02 19.64
N ALA A 197 -17.07 18.16 18.82
CA ALA A 197 -17.27 17.30 17.67
C ALA A 197 -16.18 17.48 16.60
N LEU A 198 -15.66 18.69 16.39
CA LEU A 198 -14.54 18.94 15.49
C LEU A 198 -13.28 18.20 15.95
N PHE A 199 -12.95 18.27 17.24
CA PHE A 199 -11.81 17.52 17.80
C PHE A 199 -12.02 16.01 17.67
N TRP A 200 -13.24 15.51 17.91
CA TRP A 200 -13.58 14.09 17.75
C TRP A 200 -13.41 13.60 16.30
N ILE A 201 -13.97 14.34 15.33
CA ILE A 201 -13.81 13.99 13.91
C ILE A 201 -12.33 14.04 13.51
N THR A 202 -11.59 15.03 14.04
CA THR A 202 -10.17 15.17 13.78
C THR A 202 -9.38 13.99 14.33
N ASP A 203 -9.71 13.49 15.52
CA ASP A 203 -9.08 12.32 16.13
C ASP A 203 -9.20 11.09 15.21
N MET A 204 -10.44 10.76 14.82
CA MET A 204 -10.71 9.62 13.95
C MET A 204 -10.02 9.72 12.60
N TYR A 205 -10.11 10.90 11.95
CA TYR A 205 -9.51 11.10 10.65
C TYR A 205 -7.97 11.09 10.72
N ALA A 206 -7.38 11.67 11.78
CA ALA A 206 -5.94 11.66 11.99
C ALA A 206 -5.41 10.24 12.22
N ALA A 207 -6.12 9.43 13.01
CA ALA A 207 -5.77 8.03 13.25
C ALA A 207 -5.79 7.20 11.96
N GLU A 208 -6.90 7.24 11.22
CA GLU A 208 -7.06 6.53 9.96
C GLU A 208 -6.03 6.98 8.91
N PHE A 209 -5.78 8.29 8.83
CA PHE A 209 -4.77 8.85 7.94
C PHE A 209 -3.36 8.37 8.32
N GLY A 210 -3.02 8.39 9.61
CA GLY A 210 -1.74 7.91 10.12
C GLY A 210 -1.51 6.44 9.82
N ASP A 211 -2.50 5.59 10.08
CA ASP A 211 -2.45 4.14 9.81
C ASP A 211 -2.32 3.85 8.31
N ARG A 212 -3.11 4.53 7.46
CA ARG A 212 -3.00 4.40 5.99
C ARG A 212 -1.64 4.83 5.48
N ASN A 213 -1.10 5.92 6.00
CA ASN A 213 0.23 6.38 5.63
C ASN A 213 1.31 5.40 6.09
N GLY A 214 1.17 4.82 7.29
CA GLY A 214 2.06 3.75 7.78
C GLY A 214 2.01 2.49 6.91
N ALA A 215 0.80 2.04 6.54
CA ALA A 215 0.62 0.90 5.64
C ALA A 215 1.18 1.16 4.23
N TYR A 216 0.96 2.37 3.70
CA TYR A 216 1.53 2.78 2.42
C TYR A 216 3.05 2.81 2.47
N ALA A 217 3.64 3.38 3.52
CA ALA A 217 5.08 3.37 3.76
C ALA A 217 5.63 1.95 3.76
N ALA A 218 5.02 1.05 4.54
CA ALA A 218 5.41 -0.36 4.62
C ALA A 218 5.39 -1.06 3.25
N SER A 219 4.37 -0.79 2.43
CA SER A 219 4.28 -1.36 1.08
C SER A 219 5.39 -0.92 0.12
N ARG A 220 6.10 0.17 0.44
CA ARG A 220 7.16 0.76 -0.40
C ARG A 220 8.56 0.64 0.19
N LEU A 221 8.73 -0.09 1.30
CA LEU A 221 10.06 -0.30 1.90
C LEU A 221 10.95 -1.19 1.03
N TRP A 222 10.37 -2.13 0.29
CA TRP A 222 11.15 -3.04 -0.55
C TRP A 222 11.83 -2.31 -1.72
N PRO A 223 11.10 -1.69 -2.69
CA PRO A 223 11.75 -1.04 -3.82
C PRO A 223 12.66 0.10 -3.33
N SER A 224 13.91 0.09 -3.77
CA SER A 224 14.83 1.20 -3.52
C SER A 224 14.69 2.24 -4.65
N ASP A 225 13.46 2.66 -4.93
CA ASP A 225 13.09 3.61 -5.99
C ASP A 225 13.25 5.08 -5.58
N GLY A 226 13.82 5.34 -4.41
CA GLY A 226 14.08 6.68 -3.88
C GLY A 226 13.05 7.20 -2.87
N ASN A 227 11.93 6.50 -2.64
CA ASN A 227 10.98 6.88 -1.59
C ASN A 227 11.55 6.66 -0.18
N TYR A 228 12.31 5.58 0.00
CA TYR A 228 13.01 5.26 1.26
C TYR A 228 14.47 4.96 0.97
N THR A 229 15.38 5.72 1.57
CA THR A 229 16.82 5.56 1.36
C THR A 229 17.31 4.27 2.01
N ALA A 230 17.96 3.42 1.21
CA ALA A 230 18.68 2.26 1.69
C ALA A 230 19.92 2.69 2.47
N VAL A 231 20.12 2.08 3.65
CA VAL A 231 21.26 2.38 4.50
C VAL A 231 21.93 1.13 5.03
N GLN A 232 23.21 1.29 5.33
CA GLN A 232 24.01 0.34 6.05
C GLN A 232 24.36 0.93 7.42
N LEU A 233 24.18 0.15 8.47
CA LEU A 233 24.53 0.50 9.84
C LEU A 233 25.76 -0.28 10.28
N ASP A 234 26.86 0.42 10.51
CA ASP A 234 28.07 -0.14 11.11
C ASP A 234 28.07 0.20 12.61
N THR A 235 28.17 -0.82 13.47
CA THR A 235 28.20 -0.68 14.93
C THR A 235 29.33 -1.46 15.58
N SER A 236 29.85 -0.96 16.71
CA SER A 236 30.84 -1.69 17.53
C SER A 236 30.23 -2.84 18.33
N ASP A 237 28.93 -2.78 18.62
CA ASP A 237 28.24 -3.76 19.47
C ASP A 237 27.25 -4.61 18.65
N ALA A 238 27.16 -5.89 18.98
CA ALA A 238 26.22 -6.79 18.32
C ALA A 238 24.77 -6.49 18.77
N LEU A 239 23.93 -6.04 17.84
CA LEU A 239 22.53 -5.68 18.10
C LEU A 239 21.57 -6.90 18.15
N ASN A 240 22.06 -8.12 17.88
CA ASN A 240 21.28 -9.38 17.90
C ASN A 240 19.93 -9.29 17.17
N LEU A 241 19.95 -8.70 15.97
CA LEU A 241 18.77 -8.54 15.13
C LEU A 241 18.38 -9.86 14.42
N PRO A 242 17.08 -10.09 14.14
CA PRO A 242 16.61 -11.23 13.36
C PRO A 242 17.29 -11.35 11.99
N ALA A 243 17.98 -12.47 11.76
CA ALA A 243 18.80 -12.70 10.56
C ALA A 243 17.97 -12.89 9.27
N ASP A 244 16.66 -13.09 9.37
CA ASP A 244 15.73 -13.20 8.25
C ASP A 244 15.35 -11.83 7.66
N LEU A 245 15.48 -10.75 8.44
CA LEU A 245 15.13 -9.39 8.05
C LEU A 245 16.34 -8.50 7.73
N VAL A 246 17.50 -8.80 8.29
CA VAL A 246 18.75 -8.07 8.02
C VAL A 246 19.91 -9.00 7.71
N LYS A 247 20.80 -8.54 6.85
CA LYS A 247 22.08 -9.21 6.61
C LYS A 247 23.13 -8.62 7.54
N MET A 248 23.70 -9.49 8.38
CA MET A 248 24.78 -9.15 9.30
C MET A 248 26.12 -9.66 8.73
N SER A 249 27.12 -8.80 8.73
CA SER A 249 28.50 -9.17 8.40
C SER A 249 29.45 -8.65 9.46
N VAL A 250 30.48 -9.43 9.77
CA VAL A 250 31.52 -9.03 10.73
C VAL A 250 32.72 -8.53 9.95
N LEU A 251 33.11 -7.28 10.19
CA LEU A 251 34.27 -6.66 9.59
C LEU A 251 35.44 -6.67 10.58
N PRO A 252 36.67 -6.90 10.09
CA PRO A 252 37.85 -6.71 10.92
C PRO A 252 37.92 -5.27 11.42
N GLY A 253 38.41 -5.08 12.64
CA GLY A 253 38.62 -3.76 13.22
C GLY A 253 39.57 -2.91 12.35
N ALA A 254 39.49 -1.59 12.52
CA ALA A 254 40.37 -0.65 11.79
C ALA A 254 41.87 -0.89 12.06
N THR A 255 42.21 -1.59 13.14
CA THR A 255 43.55 -2.09 13.45
C THR A 255 43.55 -3.62 13.50
N PRO A 256 44.69 -4.29 13.24
CA PRO A 256 44.77 -5.77 13.25
C PRO A 256 44.30 -6.43 14.57
N ASN A 257 44.38 -5.70 15.69
CA ASN A 257 43.93 -6.14 17.02
C ASN A 257 42.72 -5.33 17.54
N GLY A 258 42.08 -4.54 16.69
CA GLY A 258 40.92 -3.73 17.07
C GLY A 258 39.66 -4.58 17.24
N PRO A 259 38.67 -4.10 18.02
CA PRO A 259 37.39 -4.79 18.14
C PRO A 259 36.71 -4.90 16.76
N PRO A 260 35.98 -5.99 16.49
CA PRO A 260 35.27 -6.16 15.23
C PRO A 260 34.16 -5.10 15.09
N THR A 261 33.83 -4.75 13.85
CA THR A 261 32.67 -3.91 13.55
C THR A 261 31.58 -4.78 12.93
N TYR A 262 30.37 -4.67 13.45
CA TYR A 262 29.20 -5.36 12.93
C TYR A 262 28.47 -4.49 11.93
N ARG A 263 28.32 -4.99 10.70
CA ARG A 263 27.65 -4.31 9.60
C ARG A 263 26.29 -4.93 9.36
N TYR A 264 25.26 -4.11 9.45
CA TYR A 264 23.87 -4.45 9.16
C TYR A 264 23.44 -3.78 7.85
N GLU A 265 23.04 -4.60 6.89
CA GLU A 265 22.47 -4.19 5.60
C GLU A 265 20.95 -4.44 5.59
N CYS A 266 20.27 -4.13 4.48
CA CYS A 266 18.82 -4.31 4.31
C CYS A 266 17.93 -3.34 5.11
N LEU A 267 18.47 -2.20 5.54
CA LEU A 267 17.74 -1.20 6.32
C LEU A 267 17.26 -0.05 5.43
N ARG A 268 16.13 0.55 5.83
CA ARG A 268 15.51 1.73 5.24
C ARG A 268 15.38 2.82 6.28
N VAL A 269 15.65 4.05 5.90
CA VAL A 269 15.37 5.21 6.74
C VAL A 269 13.88 5.52 6.64
N LEU A 270 13.13 5.26 7.71
CA LEU A 270 11.72 5.60 7.80
C LEU A 270 11.54 7.09 8.10
N GLU A 271 12.33 7.61 9.03
CA GLU A 271 12.23 8.99 9.51
C GLU A 271 13.59 9.45 10.05
N VAL A 272 13.91 10.74 9.85
CA VAL A 272 15.03 11.41 10.50
C VAL A 272 14.50 12.61 11.27
N HIS A 273 14.61 12.58 12.58
CA HIS A 273 14.12 13.68 13.42
C HIS A 273 14.94 13.79 14.72
N GLY A 274 15.17 15.02 15.18
CA GLY A 274 15.92 15.26 16.43
C GLY A 274 17.34 14.68 16.47
N GLY A 275 18.00 14.52 15.31
CA GLY A 275 19.31 13.88 15.19
C GLY A 275 19.29 12.34 15.30
N LYS A 276 18.09 11.74 15.39
CA LYS A 276 17.88 10.30 15.44
C LYS A 276 17.34 9.80 14.11
N LEU A 277 17.77 8.61 13.71
CA LEU A 277 17.27 7.92 12.52
C LEU A 277 16.45 6.71 12.96
N VAL A 278 15.25 6.60 12.44
CA VAL A 278 14.42 5.41 12.57
C VAL A 278 14.68 4.52 11.37
N LEU A 279 15.24 3.35 11.62
CA LEU A 279 15.58 2.36 10.62
C LEU A 279 14.62 1.17 10.70
N VAL A 280 14.13 0.71 9.56
CA VAL A 280 13.28 -0.48 9.44
C VAL A 280 13.83 -1.42 8.37
N PRO A 281 13.70 -2.75 8.50
CA PRO A 281 14.08 -3.68 7.46
C PRO A 281 13.30 -3.49 6.15
N ALA A 282 13.91 -3.81 5.01
CA ALA A 282 13.24 -3.77 3.71
C ALA A 282 12.04 -4.75 3.61
N LYS A 283 12.09 -5.88 4.34
CA LYS A 283 11.00 -6.89 4.46
C LYS A 283 10.11 -6.68 5.68
N TRP A 284 10.05 -5.47 6.23
CA TRP A 284 9.22 -5.22 7.39
C TRP A 284 7.77 -5.66 7.16
N GLN A 285 7.22 -6.42 8.11
CA GLN A 285 5.83 -6.85 8.15
C GLN A 285 5.25 -6.51 9.53
N ARG A 286 3.92 -6.33 9.62
CA ARG A 286 3.29 -5.86 10.86
C ARG A 286 3.38 -6.87 12.02
N ASP A 287 3.48 -8.16 11.72
CA ASP A 287 3.54 -9.27 12.67
C ASP A 287 4.95 -9.58 13.18
N ARG A 288 5.98 -9.37 12.35
CA ARG A 288 7.38 -9.78 12.63
C ARG A 288 8.42 -8.68 12.46
N GLY A 289 8.03 -7.52 11.95
CA GLY A 289 8.92 -6.39 11.73
C GLY A 289 9.29 -5.66 13.02
N TYR A 290 10.45 -5.02 13.01
CA TYR A 290 10.93 -4.18 14.10
C TYR A 290 11.44 -2.84 13.54
N ALA A 291 11.55 -1.85 14.42
CA ALA A 291 12.17 -0.57 14.13
C ALA A 291 13.34 -0.34 15.09
N ILE A 292 14.44 0.21 14.58
CA ILE A 292 15.62 0.57 15.35
C ILE A 292 15.75 2.08 15.33
N THR A 293 15.89 2.71 16.48
CA THR A 293 16.25 4.12 16.56
C THR A 293 17.74 4.23 16.84
N VAL A 294 18.50 4.83 15.93
CA VAL A 294 19.94 5.04 16.07
C VAL A 294 20.27 6.53 16.11
N THR A 295 21.28 6.89 16.88
CA THR A 295 21.87 8.23 16.87
C THR A 295 23.23 8.11 16.20
N PRO A 296 23.49 8.80 15.07
CA PRO A 296 24.79 8.75 14.42
C PRO A 296 25.87 9.31 15.36
N ASP A 297 26.83 8.46 15.73
CA ASP A 297 27.94 8.80 16.62
C ASP A 297 29.19 7.99 16.22
N SER A 298 30.22 7.99 17.07
CA SER A 298 31.44 7.22 16.80
C SER A 298 31.24 5.69 16.85
N GLY A 299 30.20 5.22 17.54
CA GLY A 299 29.85 3.81 17.65
C GLY A 299 28.82 3.36 16.62
N HIS A 300 28.05 4.27 16.03
CA HIS A 300 26.97 4.01 15.08
C HIS A 300 27.16 4.84 13.81
N ARG A 301 27.79 4.24 12.79
CA ARG A 301 28.00 4.89 11.51
C ARG A 301 26.93 4.44 10.51
N VAL A 302 26.08 5.38 10.08
CA VAL A 302 25.07 5.15 9.05
C VAL A 302 25.60 5.62 7.69
N THR A 303 25.60 4.74 6.70
CA THR A 303 26.03 5.03 5.32
C THR A 303 24.87 4.84 4.35
N ASN A 304 24.58 5.86 3.54
CA ASN A 304 23.53 5.79 2.52
C ASN A 304 24.01 5.03 1.29
N ILE A 305 23.17 4.15 0.77
CA ILE A 305 23.42 3.37 -0.44
C ILE A 305 22.62 4.03 -1.58
N VAL A 306 23.33 4.65 -2.53
CA VAL A 306 22.71 5.40 -3.64
C VAL A 306 22.39 4.50 -4.83
N ARG A 307 23.06 3.35 -4.97
CA ARG A 307 22.97 2.49 -6.15
C ARG A 307 22.39 1.13 -5.76
N SER A 308 21.09 1.00 -5.89
CA SER A 308 20.38 -0.29 -5.85
C SER A 308 19.90 -0.60 -7.27
N ALA A 309 20.11 -1.83 -7.72
CA ALA A 309 19.53 -2.27 -8.98
C ALA A 309 18.00 -2.28 -8.85
N ALA A 310 17.29 -2.02 -9.96
CA ALA A 310 15.84 -2.17 -10.01
C ALA A 310 15.51 -3.67 -9.96
N THR A 311 15.36 -4.21 -8.75
CA THR A 311 15.16 -5.66 -8.55
C THR A 311 13.69 -6.06 -8.50
N GLY A 312 12.76 -5.09 -8.44
CA GLY A 312 11.32 -5.35 -8.26
C GLY A 312 11.01 -6.03 -6.92
N ASN A 313 9.73 -6.20 -6.57
CA ASN A 313 9.24 -6.93 -5.37
C ASN A 313 8.61 -8.28 -5.75
N ASP A 314 9.01 -8.82 -6.90
CA ASP A 314 8.33 -9.91 -7.56
C ASP A 314 8.73 -11.28 -7.00
N ALA A 315 8.01 -12.32 -7.42
CA ALA A 315 8.15 -13.68 -6.92
C ALA A 315 9.50 -14.33 -7.24
N ASN A 316 10.22 -13.81 -8.23
CA ASN A 316 11.59 -14.23 -8.56
C ASN A 316 12.62 -13.63 -7.61
N VAL A 317 12.25 -12.75 -6.66
CA VAL A 317 13.18 -12.12 -5.72
C VAL A 317 12.75 -12.28 -4.26
N THR A 318 11.53 -11.90 -3.93
CA THR A 318 11.09 -11.84 -2.53
C THR A 318 11.27 -13.12 -1.71
N PRO A 319 11.09 -14.34 -2.24
CA PRO A 319 11.26 -15.56 -1.43
C PRO A 319 12.73 -15.89 -1.13
N PHE A 320 13.67 -15.38 -1.93
CA PHE A 320 15.04 -15.89 -1.95
C PHE A 320 16.10 -14.92 -1.38
N TRP A 321 15.80 -13.62 -1.29
CA TRP A 321 16.74 -12.61 -0.78
C TRP A 321 16.19 -11.86 0.41
N GLN A 322 17.04 -11.50 1.38
CA GLN A 322 16.64 -10.69 2.54
C GLN A 322 16.29 -9.25 2.15
N CYS A 323 16.93 -8.71 1.09
CA CYS A 323 16.70 -7.36 0.60
C CYS A 323 17.12 -7.18 -0.85
N PRO A 324 16.66 -6.13 -1.56
CA PRO A 324 17.01 -5.90 -2.95
C PRO A 324 18.50 -5.61 -3.18
N GLU A 325 19.21 -5.03 -2.20
CA GLU A 325 20.63 -4.66 -2.37
C GLU A 325 21.57 -5.87 -2.48
N VAL A 326 21.14 -7.01 -1.94
CA VAL A 326 21.92 -8.25 -1.98
C VAL A 326 21.53 -9.16 -3.14
N VAL A 327 20.54 -8.75 -3.95
CA VAL A 327 20.12 -9.53 -5.11
C VAL A 327 21.24 -9.53 -6.13
N ARG A 328 21.76 -10.72 -6.40
CA ARG A 328 22.84 -10.91 -7.36
C ARG A 328 22.27 -10.95 -8.79
N THR A 329 22.85 -10.14 -9.67
CA THR A 329 22.66 -10.30 -11.12
C THR A 329 23.67 -11.33 -11.65
N TYR A 330 23.17 -12.37 -12.31
CA TYR A 330 23.95 -13.46 -12.86
C TYR A 330 24.37 -13.19 -14.31
N ARG A 331 25.58 -13.63 -14.66
CA ARG A 331 26.11 -13.68 -16.03
C ARG A 331 26.19 -15.14 -16.50
N ASP A 332 26.37 -15.35 -17.79
CA ASP A 332 26.37 -16.70 -18.40
C ASP A 332 27.41 -17.64 -17.76
N GLY A 333 28.58 -17.12 -17.38
CA GLY A 333 29.63 -17.89 -16.70
C GLY A 333 29.31 -18.29 -15.25
N ASP A 334 28.37 -17.60 -14.58
CA ASP A 334 28.00 -17.90 -13.19
C ASP A 334 27.09 -19.13 -13.08
N LEU A 335 26.54 -19.61 -14.21
CA LEU A 335 25.50 -20.63 -14.25
C LEU A 335 25.98 -21.99 -14.77
N ALA A 336 27.31 -22.21 -14.79
CA ALA A 336 27.96 -23.35 -15.43
C ALA A 336 27.41 -24.75 -15.03
N SER A 337 26.88 -24.89 -13.82
CA SER A 337 26.45 -26.17 -13.24
C SER A 337 25.05 -26.15 -12.62
N VAL A 338 24.16 -25.27 -13.10
CA VAL A 338 22.81 -25.10 -12.51
C VAL A 338 21.81 -26.14 -13.03
N LEU A 339 21.96 -26.60 -14.28
CA LEU A 339 21.11 -27.64 -14.86
C LEU A 339 21.16 -28.95 -14.05
N VAL A 340 20.06 -29.70 -14.03
CA VAL A 340 19.96 -30.95 -13.26
C VAL A 340 20.42 -32.16 -14.08
N GLU A 341 21.14 -33.05 -13.41
CA GLU A 341 21.63 -34.29 -14.00
C GLU A 341 20.50 -35.28 -14.31
N PRO A 342 20.69 -36.21 -15.28
CA PRO A 342 19.68 -37.22 -15.63
C PRO A 342 19.14 -38.02 -14.44
N ALA A 343 19.99 -38.34 -13.47
CA ALA A 343 19.58 -39.07 -12.27
C ALA A 343 18.53 -38.31 -11.44
N VAL A 344 18.66 -36.98 -11.33
CA VAL A 344 17.69 -36.13 -10.63
C VAL A 344 16.40 -36.00 -11.44
N VAL A 345 16.49 -35.92 -12.77
CA VAL A 345 15.29 -35.92 -13.62
C VAL A 345 14.54 -37.24 -13.51
N GLN A 346 15.26 -38.37 -13.41
CA GLN A 346 14.68 -39.69 -13.25
C GLN A 346 13.87 -39.83 -11.96
N THR A 347 14.33 -39.23 -10.85
CA THR A 347 13.59 -39.29 -9.57
C THR A 347 12.32 -38.44 -9.59
N ILE A 348 12.28 -37.38 -10.41
CA ILE A 348 11.14 -36.44 -10.48
C ILE A 348 10.10 -36.90 -11.52
N VAL A 349 10.55 -37.19 -12.74
CA VAL A 349 9.68 -37.46 -13.90
C VAL A 349 9.48 -38.96 -14.12
N GLY A 350 10.31 -39.80 -13.50
CA GLY A 350 10.37 -41.24 -13.76
C GLY A 350 11.16 -41.59 -15.02
N GLY A 351 10.87 -42.75 -15.59
CA GLY A 351 11.52 -43.25 -16.80
C GLY A 351 12.80 -44.08 -16.55
N ARG A 352 13.38 -44.56 -17.65
CA ARG A 352 14.57 -45.43 -17.68
C ARG A 352 15.57 -44.95 -18.71
N ASP A 353 16.85 -45.25 -18.48
CA ASP A 353 17.96 -45.00 -19.40
C ASP A 353 18.09 -43.52 -19.82
N LEU A 354 17.86 -42.60 -18.88
CA LEU A 354 17.96 -41.17 -19.11
C LEU A 354 19.42 -40.75 -19.34
N ALA A 355 19.70 -40.17 -20.50
CA ALA A 355 21.01 -39.65 -20.87
C ALA A 355 20.92 -38.19 -21.29
N ALA A 356 21.81 -37.35 -20.75
CA ALA A 356 21.93 -35.95 -21.14
C ALA A 356 22.79 -35.78 -22.39
N ARG A 357 22.36 -34.88 -23.26
CA ARG A 357 23.15 -34.38 -24.37
C ARG A 357 23.14 -32.85 -24.32
N ALA A 358 24.33 -32.27 -24.18
CA ALA A 358 24.49 -30.85 -24.42
C ALA A 358 24.14 -30.55 -25.89
N THR A 359 23.22 -29.61 -26.09
CA THR A 359 22.75 -29.23 -27.42
C THR A 359 23.00 -27.76 -27.64
N ALA A 360 23.40 -27.39 -28.86
CA ALA A 360 23.48 -25.99 -29.24
C ALA A 360 22.13 -25.31 -29.02
N ILE A 361 22.15 -24.10 -28.49
CA ILE A 361 20.96 -23.28 -28.30
C ILE A 361 20.39 -23.00 -29.69
N ARG A 362 19.22 -23.55 -29.97
CA ARG A 362 18.47 -23.22 -31.19
C ARG A 362 17.48 -22.11 -30.85
N PRO A 363 17.58 -20.93 -31.47
CA PRO A 363 16.58 -19.90 -31.29
C PRO A 363 15.22 -20.45 -31.72
N ASP A 364 14.19 -20.16 -30.93
CA ASP A 364 12.82 -20.51 -31.32
C ASP A 364 12.50 -19.71 -32.60
N PRO A 365 11.91 -20.34 -33.63
CA PRO A 365 11.66 -19.66 -34.90
C PRO A 365 10.71 -18.47 -34.68
N PRO A 366 10.95 -17.31 -35.33
CA PRO A 366 10.02 -16.20 -35.27
C PRO A 366 8.67 -16.64 -35.82
N SER A 367 7.58 -16.25 -35.14
CA SER A 367 6.23 -16.53 -35.61
C SER A 367 5.39 -15.26 -35.61
N ASP A 368 4.87 -14.88 -36.77
CA ASP A 368 4.03 -13.68 -36.93
C ASP A 368 2.60 -13.85 -36.38
N GLU A 369 2.22 -15.07 -35.99
CA GLU A 369 0.91 -15.39 -35.41
C GLU A 369 0.94 -15.26 -33.88
N ARG A 370 -0.08 -14.58 -33.32
CA ARG A 370 -0.21 -14.24 -31.89
C ARG A 370 -0.06 -15.44 -30.94
N CYS A 371 -0.32 -16.67 -31.39
CA CYS A 371 -0.15 -17.90 -30.61
C CYS A 371 0.76 -18.92 -31.27
N ALA A 372 1.49 -18.60 -32.35
CA ALA A 372 2.22 -19.62 -33.11
C ALA A 372 3.43 -20.20 -32.37
N ALA A 373 3.92 -19.55 -31.31
CA ALA A 373 4.87 -20.12 -30.36
C ALA A 373 4.19 -20.44 -29.03
N ALA A 374 4.52 -21.61 -28.46
CA ALA A 374 4.06 -22.03 -27.14
C ALA A 374 4.52 -21.11 -26.01
N LEU A 375 5.40 -20.13 -26.27
CA LEU A 375 5.91 -19.12 -25.33
C LEU A 375 6.12 -17.78 -26.07
N PRO A 376 6.08 -16.63 -25.39
CA PRO A 376 6.54 -15.38 -25.97
C PRO A 376 8.04 -15.48 -26.31
N MET A 377 8.45 -14.80 -27.37
CA MET A 377 9.86 -14.73 -27.76
C MET A 377 10.68 -14.14 -26.62
N TYR A 378 11.83 -14.75 -26.33
CA TYR A 378 12.83 -14.17 -25.45
C TYR A 378 13.21 -12.77 -25.97
N PRO A 379 13.23 -11.73 -25.11
CA PRO A 379 13.66 -10.40 -25.56
C PRO A 379 15.08 -10.45 -26.13
N ASP A 380 15.40 -9.60 -27.11
CA ASP A 380 16.72 -9.55 -27.75
C ASP A 380 17.87 -9.35 -26.74
N GLU A 381 17.57 -8.71 -25.61
CA GLU A 381 18.52 -8.44 -24.52
C GLU A 381 18.78 -9.67 -23.63
N SER A 382 17.93 -10.70 -23.70
CA SER A 382 18.11 -11.92 -22.93
C SER A 382 19.09 -12.86 -23.61
N ARG A 383 19.95 -13.51 -22.80
CA ARG A 383 20.96 -14.44 -23.30
C ARG A 383 20.67 -15.83 -22.77
N SER A 384 20.51 -16.79 -23.67
CA SER A 384 20.46 -18.19 -23.27
C SER A 384 21.86 -18.63 -22.81
N ALA A 385 22.01 -18.95 -21.54
CA ALA A 385 23.28 -19.33 -20.95
C ALA A 385 23.58 -20.82 -21.17
N GLN A 386 22.57 -21.70 -21.06
CA GLN A 386 22.72 -23.15 -21.17
C GLN A 386 21.46 -23.85 -21.69
N GLN A 387 21.66 -24.95 -22.42
CA GLN A 387 20.61 -25.89 -22.81
C GLN A 387 21.11 -27.34 -22.70
N SER A 388 20.28 -28.22 -22.14
CA SER A 388 20.49 -29.67 -22.15
C SER A 388 19.21 -30.39 -22.54
N ASP A 389 19.32 -31.33 -23.46
CA ASP A 389 18.25 -32.26 -23.82
C ASP A 389 18.56 -33.62 -23.19
N ILE A 390 17.64 -34.16 -22.41
CA ILE A 390 17.73 -35.47 -21.76
C ILE A 390 16.71 -36.39 -22.40
N THR A 391 17.15 -37.55 -22.85
CA THR A 391 16.30 -38.53 -23.52
C THR A 391 16.33 -39.86 -22.80
N GLY A 392 15.20 -40.54 -22.74
CA GLY A 392 15.08 -41.88 -22.16
C GLY A 392 13.82 -42.57 -22.63
N THR A 393 13.36 -43.56 -21.86
CA THR A 393 12.13 -44.29 -22.12
C THR A 393 11.17 -44.23 -20.93
N SER A 394 9.89 -44.34 -21.22
CA SER A 394 8.75 -44.30 -20.31
C SER A 394 7.76 -45.39 -20.73
N PRO A 395 6.86 -45.88 -19.84
CA PRO A 395 5.77 -46.77 -20.24
C PRO A 395 4.93 -46.24 -21.41
N SER A 396 4.81 -44.91 -21.50
CA SER A 396 4.10 -44.18 -22.56
C SER A 396 4.93 -43.95 -23.84
N GLY A 397 6.21 -44.34 -23.86
CA GLY A 397 7.07 -44.31 -25.05
C GLY A 397 8.40 -43.58 -24.83
N LYS A 398 8.77 -42.71 -25.77
CA LYS A 398 10.02 -41.95 -25.71
C LYS A 398 9.88 -40.77 -24.76
N LEU A 399 10.65 -40.78 -23.67
CA LEU A 399 10.71 -39.68 -22.72
C LEU A 399 11.73 -38.65 -23.19
N TRP A 400 11.33 -37.39 -23.18
CA TRP A 400 12.18 -36.28 -23.58
C TRP A 400 12.01 -35.10 -22.63
N VAL A 401 13.13 -34.60 -22.11
CA VAL A 401 13.17 -33.46 -21.19
C VAL A 401 14.17 -32.45 -21.71
N ARG A 402 13.74 -31.20 -21.95
CA ARG A 402 14.62 -30.10 -22.31
C ARG A 402 14.67 -29.10 -21.18
N GLN A 403 15.88 -28.73 -20.78
CA GLN A 403 16.14 -27.71 -19.78
C GLN A 403 16.87 -26.55 -20.43
N ARG A 404 16.41 -25.33 -20.19
CA ARG A 404 16.99 -24.09 -20.68
C ARG A 404 17.10 -23.07 -19.56
N ILE A 405 18.21 -22.34 -19.54
CA ILE A 405 18.40 -21.21 -18.64
C ILE A 405 18.74 -19.97 -19.47
N ALA A 406 18.04 -18.87 -19.20
CA ALA A 406 18.29 -17.57 -19.80
C ALA A 406 18.59 -16.51 -18.73
N THR A 407 19.57 -15.65 -19.01
CA THR A 407 19.91 -14.46 -18.21
C THR A 407 19.27 -13.22 -18.83
N PHE A 408 18.75 -12.34 -17.97
CA PHE A 408 18.15 -11.06 -18.33
C PHE A 408 19.03 -9.91 -17.79
N PRO A 409 18.86 -8.67 -18.27
CA PRO A 409 19.65 -7.52 -17.79
C PRO A 409 19.57 -7.31 -16.27
N ASP A 410 18.38 -7.49 -15.69
CA ASP A 410 18.11 -7.38 -14.26
C ASP A 410 16.92 -8.27 -13.84
N ALA A 411 16.67 -8.33 -12.54
CA ALA A 411 15.60 -9.15 -11.98
C ALA A 411 14.20 -8.65 -12.36
N MET A 412 14.03 -7.35 -12.61
CA MET A 412 12.75 -6.78 -13.04
C MET A 412 12.43 -7.19 -14.48
N ALA A 413 13.41 -7.23 -15.38
CA ALA A 413 13.25 -7.73 -16.74
C ALA A 413 12.82 -9.20 -16.76
N ALA A 414 13.41 -10.04 -15.88
CA ALA A 414 12.98 -11.43 -15.72
C ALA A 414 11.54 -11.53 -15.17
N ALA A 415 11.17 -10.70 -14.20
CA ALA A 415 9.80 -10.64 -13.67
C ALA A 415 8.79 -10.24 -14.75
N ASN A 416 9.10 -9.20 -15.53
CA ASN A 416 8.28 -8.75 -16.66
C ASN A 416 8.08 -9.87 -17.69
N PHE A 417 9.12 -10.67 -17.96
CA PHE A 417 9.01 -11.83 -18.84
C PHE A 417 8.08 -12.91 -18.29
N MET A 418 8.10 -13.16 -16.97
CA MET A 418 7.16 -14.09 -16.33
C MET A 418 5.71 -13.62 -16.48
N VAL A 419 5.45 -12.33 -16.23
CA VAL A 419 4.11 -11.73 -16.39
C VAL A 419 3.64 -11.82 -17.85
N ALA A 420 4.52 -11.47 -18.80
CA ALA A 420 4.23 -11.57 -20.23
C ALA A 420 3.93 -13.02 -20.65
N THR A 421 4.68 -13.99 -20.11
CA THR A 421 4.47 -15.43 -20.34
C THR A 421 3.10 -15.89 -19.84
N GLN A 422 2.72 -15.52 -18.62
CA GLN A 422 1.42 -15.87 -18.07
C GLN A 422 0.28 -15.26 -18.89
N SER A 423 0.40 -13.99 -19.28
CA SER A 423 -0.60 -13.32 -20.12
C SER A 423 -0.71 -13.99 -21.49
N HIS A 424 0.42 -14.30 -22.14
CA HIS A 424 0.47 -14.97 -23.44
C HIS A 424 -0.20 -16.35 -23.39
N TRP A 425 0.10 -17.16 -22.37
CA TRP A 425 -0.54 -18.47 -22.20
C TRP A 425 -2.03 -18.39 -21.91
N THR A 426 -2.45 -17.36 -21.17
CA THR A 426 -3.87 -17.14 -20.90
C THR A 426 -4.62 -16.78 -22.17
N ASP A 427 -4.04 -15.91 -23.01
CA ASP A 427 -4.60 -15.52 -24.31
C ASP A 427 -4.66 -16.68 -25.31
N CYS A 428 -3.70 -17.61 -25.24
CA CYS A 428 -3.59 -18.74 -26.16
C CYS A 428 -4.22 -20.05 -25.63
N ALA A 429 -4.90 -20.01 -24.49
CA ALA A 429 -5.55 -21.18 -23.91
C ALA A 429 -6.64 -21.72 -24.87
N GLY A 430 -6.57 -23.01 -25.20
CA GLY A 430 -7.47 -23.68 -26.15
C GLY A 430 -7.12 -23.46 -27.63
N ALA A 431 -6.15 -22.62 -27.95
CA ALA A 431 -5.68 -22.43 -29.32
C ALA A 431 -4.80 -23.60 -29.79
N THR A 432 -4.83 -23.89 -31.09
CA THR A 432 -3.90 -24.83 -31.72
C THR A 432 -2.67 -24.06 -32.22
N VAL A 433 -1.49 -24.48 -31.78
CA VAL A 433 -0.20 -23.81 -32.03
C VAL A 433 0.77 -24.78 -32.70
N ILE A 434 1.66 -24.27 -33.54
CA ILE A 434 2.66 -25.10 -34.23
C ILE A 434 3.94 -25.18 -33.39
N VAL A 435 4.17 -26.34 -32.78
CA VAL A 435 5.33 -26.55 -31.93
C VAL A 435 6.47 -27.23 -32.68
N HIS A 436 7.66 -26.65 -32.59
CA HIS A 436 8.88 -27.09 -33.27
C HIS A 436 9.76 -27.99 -32.38
N ARG A 437 9.17 -29.02 -31.75
CA ARG A 437 9.90 -30.01 -30.91
C ARG A 437 10.56 -31.11 -31.73
N SER A 438 9.89 -31.52 -32.82
CA SER A 438 10.33 -32.54 -33.77
C SER A 438 10.34 -31.96 -35.19
N ASP A 439 11.01 -32.64 -36.09
CA ASP A 439 10.89 -32.41 -37.53
C ASP A 439 10.03 -33.55 -38.13
N PRO A 440 8.86 -33.26 -38.73
CA PRO A 440 8.26 -31.94 -38.95
C PRO A 440 7.61 -31.32 -37.70
N PRO A 441 7.38 -29.98 -37.68
CA PRO A 441 6.61 -29.29 -36.65
C PRO A 441 5.20 -29.85 -36.53
N GLN A 442 4.63 -29.85 -35.32
CA GLN A 442 3.34 -30.49 -35.06
C GLN A 442 2.31 -29.52 -34.47
N PRO A 443 1.03 -29.59 -34.90
CA PRO A 443 -0.05 -28.83 -34.29
C PRO A 443 -0.40 -29.40 -32.91
N ARG A 444 -0.43 -28.53 -31.90
CA ARG A 444 -0.71 -28.87 -30.50
C ARG A 444 -1.73 -27.91 -29.91
N THR A 445 -2.65 -28.41 -29.09
CA THR A 445 -3.64 -27.58 -28.39
C THR A 445 -3.14 -27.26 -26.99
N LEU A 446 -3.08 -25.96 -26.63
CA LEU A 446 -2.62 -25.52 -25.30
C LEU A 446 -3.75 -25.58 -24.27
N SER A 447 -3.43 -26.00 -23.04
CA SER A 447 -4.33 -25.89 -21.90
C SER A 447 -4.36 -24.47 -21.33
N ALA A 448 -5.28 -24.22 -20.39
CA ALA A 448 -5.14 -23.06 -19.50
C ALA A 448 -3.84 -23.18 -18.68
N PRO A 449 -3.13 -22.07 -18.41
CA PRO A 449 -1.94 -22.09 -17.58
C PRO A 449 -2.29 -22.28 -16.10
N GLY A 450 -1.41 -22.95 -15.36
CA GLY A 450 -1.44 -23.08 -13.91
C GLY A 450 -0.23 -22.41 -13.27
N VAL A 451 -0.36 -22.05 -11.99
CA VAL A 451 0.75 -21.51 -11.18
C VAL A 451 0.86 -22.31 -9.89
N GLN A 452 2.04 -22.82 -9.61
CA GLN A 452 2.36 -23.53 -8.36
C GLN A 452 3.74 -23.10 -7.87
N ASP A 453 3.86 -22.68 -6.61
CA ASP A 453 5.12 -22.25 -6.00
C ASP A 453 5.90 -21.21 -6.84
N ASN A 454 5.16 -20.24 -7.42
CA ASN A 454 5.66 -19.22 -8.33
C ASN A 454 6.30 -19.76 -9.63
N ILE A 455 5.93 -20.98 -10.03
CA ILE A 455 6.29 -21.61 -11.30
C ILE A 455 5.04 -21.63 -12.16
N LEU A 456 5.15 -21.04 -13.35
CA LEU A 456 4.10 -21.08 -14.36
C LEU A 456 4.22 -22.41 -15.11
N ALA A 457 3.10 -23.08 -15.37
CA ALA A 457 3.09 -24.26 -16.23
C ALA A 457 1.89 -24.27 -17.19
N VAL A 458 2.10 -24.84 -18.36
CA VAL A 458 1.05 -25.12 -19.35
C VAL A 458 1.26 -26.51 -19.92
N THR A 459 0.18 -27.21 -20.20
CA THR A 459 0.23 -28.50 -20.90
C THR A 459 -0.22 -28.35 -22.34
N ASP A 460 0.23 -29.26 -23.18
CA ASP A 460 -0.25 -29.34 -24.55
C ASP A 460 -0.53 -30.79 -24.96
N SER A 461 -1.51 -30.94 -25.84
CA SER A 461 -1.94 -32.22 -26.39
C SER A 461 -1.86 -32.22 -27.91
N PRO A 462 -1.70 -33.40 -28.55
CA PRO A 462 -1.87 -33.55 -29.99
C PRO A 462 -3.25 -33.06 -30.44
N ALA A 463 -3.33 -32.49 -31.64
CA ALA A 463 -4.60 -32.08 -32.23
C ALA A 463 -5.62 -33.24 -32.22
N GLY A 464 -6.79 -33.01 -31.59
CA GLY A 464 -7.85 -34.02 -31.46
C GLY A 464 -7.74 -34.96 -30.26
N SER A 465 -6.73 -34.80 -29.40
CA SER A 465 -6.61 -35.50 -28.11
C SER A 465 -6.83 -34.55 -26.94
N ALA A 466 -7.56 -35.01 -25.93
CA ALA A 466 -7.69 -34.32 -24.64
C ALA A 466 -6.58 -34.69 -23.64
N ALA A 467 -5.81 -35.75 -23.92
CA ALA A 467 -4.72 -36.19 -23.05
C ALA A 467 -3.45 -35.35 -23.31
N ALA A 468 -2.95 -34.71 -22.26
CA ALA A 468 -1.69 -33.99 -22.30
C ALA A 468 -0.53 -34.95 -22.56
N ASP A 469 0.30 -34.62 -23.55
CA ASP A 469 1.50 -35.38 -23.93
C ASP A 469 2.78 -34.66 -23.47
N CYS A 470 2.70 -33.33 -23.38
CA CYS A 470 3.81 -32.48 -22.98
C CYS A 470 3.36 -31.43 -21.96
N ALA A 471 4.32 -30.97 -21.15
CA ALA A 471 4.17 -29.77 -20.33
C ALA A 471 5.40 -28.88 -20.45
N THR A 472 5.16 -27.58 -20.38
CA THR A 472 6.20 -26.56 -20.27
C THR A 472 6.05 -25.86 -18.92
N ALA A 473 7.13 -25.77 -18.17
CA ALA A 473 7.20 -25.05 -16.90
C ALA A 473 8.26 -23.95 -16.98
N VAL A 474 7.95 -22.77 -16.43
CA VAL A 474 8.84 -21.62 -16.36
C VAL A 474 8.92 -21.14 -14.93
N ALA A 475 10.14 -20.98 -14.44
CA ALA A 475 10.45 -20.45 -13.11
C ALA A 475 11.47 -19.32 -13.24
N ALA A 476 11.54 -18.43 -12.25
CA ALA A 476 12.53 -17.37 -12.23
C ALA A 476 13.13 -17.18 -10.84
N LYS A 477 14.40 -16.79 -10.80
CA LYS A 477 15.14 -16.44 -9.59
C LYS A 477 16.19 -15.38 -9.93
N SER A 478 16.10 -14.19 -9.33
CA SER A 478 16.81 -12.97 -9.77
C SER A 478 16.55 -12.70 -11.26
N ASN A 479 17.57 -12.31 -12.02
CA ASN A 479 17.56 -12.08 -13.46
C ASN A 479 17.62 -13.38 -14.29
N VAL A 480 17.43 -14.55 -13.67
CA VAL A 480 17.54 -15.84 -14.35
C VAL A 480 16.16 -16.46 -14.52
N VAL A 481 15.85 -16.87 -15.74
CA VAL A 481 14.64 -17.63 -16.08
C VAL A 481 15.03 -19.04 -16.46
N VAL A 482 14.37 -20.01 -15.82
CA VAL A 482 14.48 -21.44 -16.08
C VAL A 482 13.25 -21.87 -16.86
N ARG A 483 13.47 -22.57 -17.98
CA ARG A 483 12.42 -23.21 -18.76
C ARG A 483 12.68 -24.71 -18.82
N VAL A 484 11.64 -25.48 -18.55
CA VAL A 484 11.67 -26.94 -18.65
C VAL A 484 10.51 -27.41 -19.51
N GLU A 485 10.81 -28.31 -20.44
CA GLU A 485 9.81 -29.04 -21.23
C GLU A 485 9.94 -30.52 -20.92
N VAL A 486 8.83 -31.18 -20.66
CA VAL A 486 8.75 -32.63 -20.44
C VAL A 486 7.69 -33.20 -21.38
N CYS A 487 8.06 -34.21 -22.16
CA CYS A 487 7.17 -34.90 -23.10
C CYS A 487 7.30 -36.42 -22.97
N GLY A 488 6.20 -37.15 -23.19
CA GLY A 488 6.19 -38.62 -23.14
C GLY A 488 6.40 -39.19 -21.74
N ALA A 489 6.10 -38.40 -20.70
CA ALA A 489 6.04 -38.85 -19.31
C ALA A 489 4.60 -39.21 -18.94
N ASP A 490 4.42 -40.12 -17.98
CA ASP A 490 3.09 -40.50 -17.49
C ASP A 490 2.36 -39.31 -16.82
N GLN A 491 3.12 -38.38 -16.25
CA GLN A 491 2.63 -37.11 -15.70
C GLN A 491 3.48 -35.95 -16.22
N PRO A 492 3.16 -35.37 -17.39
CA PRO A 492 3.96 -34.29 -17.99
C PRO A 492 4.15 -33.07 -17.07
N LEU A 493 3.16 -32.77 -16.22
CA LEU A 493 3.22 -31.67 -15.24
C LEU A 493 4.35 -31.78 -14.20
N MET A 494 5.03 -32.92 -14.10
CA MET A 494 6.27 -33.05 -13.32
C MET A 494 7.41 -32.14 -13.85
N ALA A 495 7.23 -31.50 -15.00
CA ALA A 495 8.04 -30.36 -15.46
C ALA A 495 8.18 -29.27 -14.37
N VAL A 496 7.15 -29.03 -13.56
CA VAL A 496 7.19 -28.07 -12.43
C VAL A 496 8.24 -28.47 -11.40
N GLY A 497 8.31 -29.77 -11.06
CA GLY A 497 9.29 -30.28 -10.11
C GLY A 497 10.73 -30.13 -10.60
N VAL A 498 10.96 -30.39 -11.90
CA VAL A 498 12.28 -30.19 -12.53
C VAL A 498 12.65 -28.71 -12.57
N ALA A 499 11.70 -27.82 -12.91
CA ALA A 499 11.92 -26.37 -12.91
C ALA A 499 12.25 -25.85 -11.50
N SER A 500 11.58 -26.35 -10.46
CA SER A 500 11.92 -26.04 -9.06
C SER A 500 13.33 -26.50 -8.73
N ALA A 501 13.69 -27.75 -9.05
CA ALA A 501 15.00 -28.31 -8.74
C ALA A 501 16.15 -27.51 -9.39
N ILE A 502 15.97 -26.99 -10.61
CA ILE A 502 16.94 -26.13 -11.27
C ILE A 502 16.96 -24.74 -10.61
N ARG A 503 15.78 -24.13 -10.37
CA ARG A 503 15.66 -22.81 -9.72
C ARG A 503 16.37 -22.79 -8.37
N ASP A 504 16.18 -23.83 -7.56
CA ASP A 504 16.68 -23.89 -6.19
C ASP A 504 18.22 -24.11 -6.15
N ARG A 505 18.83 -24.54 -7.26
CA ARG A 505 20.30 -24.58 -7.43
C ARG A 505 20.94 -23.22 -7.76
N ILE A 506 20.15 -22.24 -8.21
CA ILE A 506 20.66 -20.88 -8.40
C ILE A 506 20.98 -20.31 -7.01
N PRO A 507 22.19 -19.83 -6.74
CA PRO A 507 22.53 -19.33 -5.42
C PRO A 507 21.69 -18.11 -5.01
N ALA A 508 21.57 -17.88 -3.72
CA ALA A 508 21.08 -16.60 -3.19
C ALA A 508 22.25 -15.62 -3.11
#